data_AF-A0A7V5Z0F4-F1
#
_entry.id   AF-A0A7V5Z0F4-F1
#
_cell.length_a   1.000
_cell.length_b   1.000
_cell.length_c   1.000
_cell.angle_alpha   90.00
_cell.angle_beta   90.00
_cell.angle_gamma   90.00
#
_symmetry.space_group_name_H-M   'P 1'
#
loop_
_entity.id
_entity.type
_entity.pdbx_description
1 polymer ?
#
loop_
_entity_poly.entity_id
_entity_poly.type
_entity_poly.pdbx_seq_one_letter_code
_entity_poly.pdbx_strand_id
1 'polypeptide(L)'
;MSLDIWFREDIRHILMAAERASEVALAQGEESSADVASLRAYRRGYRAALSAVALAFGLVPGPDEAACSPAFAPGRAARAGSGGGGR
;
A
#
# COMPACT_ATOMS: atom_id res chain seq x y z
N MET A 1 -25.22 20.27 10.30
CA MET A 1 -23.91 19.64 10.04
C MET A 1 -24.12 18.66 8.90
N SER A 2 -23.80 19.06 7.66
CA SER A 2 -23.88 18.17 6.51
C SER A 2 -22.84 17.07 6.68
N LEU A 3 -23.26 15.81 6.59
CA LEU A 3 -22.29 14.75 6.29
C LEU A 3 -21.81 15.03 4.87
N ASP A 4 -20.56 15.43 4.71
CA ASP A 4 -19.90 15.41 3.41
C ASP A 4 -19.76 13.93 3.03
N ILE A 5 -20.75 13.41 2.29
CA ILE A 5 -20.74 12.05 1.78
C ILE A 5 -19.69 12.06 0.66
N TRP A 6 -18.49 11.62 0.97
CA TRP A 6 -17.44 11.42 -0.01
C TRP A 6 -17.89 10.33 -0.99
N PHE A 7 -18.09 10.71 -2.25
CA PHE A 7 -18.39 9.72 -3.28
C PHE A 7 -17.13 8.90 -3.56
N ARG A 8 -17.32 7.63 -3.91
CA ARG A 8 -16.22 6.74 -4.32
C ARG A 8 -15.33 7.35 -5.40
N GLU A 9 -15.91 8.20 -6.25
CA GLU A 9 -15.19 8.95 -7.28
C GLU A 9 -14.22 9.97 -6.70
N ASP A 10 -14.64 10.75 -5.70
CA ASP A 10 -13.78 11.76 -5.07
C ASP A 10 -12.60 11.11 -4.36
N ILE A 11 -12.84 9.96 -3.71
CA ILE A 11 -11.78 9.18 -3.07
C ILE A 11 -10.78 8.68 -4.12
N ARG A 12 -11.27 8.23 -5.29
CA ARG A 12 -10.38 7.84 -6.41
C ARG A 12 -9.56 9.04 -6.90
N HIS A 13 -10.19 10.20 -7.10
CA HIS A 13 -9.50 11.41 -7.55
C HIS A 13 -8.42 11.86 -6.55
N ILE A 14 -8.71 11.79 -5.24
CA ILE A 14 -7.72 12.12 -4.21
C ILE A 14 -6.55 11.14 -4.24
N LEU A 15 -6.82 9.83 -4.35
CA LEU A 15 -5.74 8.83 -4.40
C LEU A 15 -4.85 9.02 -5.65
N MET A 16 -5.45 9.33 -6.81
CA MET A 16 -4.71 9.66 -8.02
C MET A 16 -3.89 10.95 -7.87
N ALA A 17 -4.47 12.01 -7.29
CA ALA A 17 -3.77 13.26 -7.04
C ALA A 17 -2.60 13.07 -6.06
N ALA A 18 -2.79 12.25 -5.02
CA ALA A 18 -1.77 11.90 -4.05
C ALA A 18 -0.60 11.14 -4.70
N GLU A 19 -0.90 10.16 -5.56
CA GLU A 19 0.13 9.45 -6.33
C GLU A 19 0.94 10.42 -7.20
N ARG A 20 0.29 11.31 -7.96
CA ARG A 20 0.98 12.30 -8.79
C ARG A 20 1.82 13.28 -7.98
N ALA A 21 1.33 13.73 -6.83
CA ALA A 21 2.10 14.60 -5.94
C ALA A 21 3.36 13.89 -5.40
N SER A 22 3.27 12.59 -5.11
CA SER A 22 4.41 11.78 -4.68
C SER A 22 5.46 11.59 -5.78
N GLU A 23 5.03 11.42 -7.04
CA GLU A 23 5.95 11.36 -8.19
C GLU A 23 6.75 12.66 -8.35
N VAL A 24 6.11 13.81 -8.18
CA VAL A 24 6.79 15.12 -8.20
C VAL A 24 7.79 15.23 -7.04
N ALA A 25 7.40 14.81 -5.84
CA ALA A 25 8.28 14.82 -4.68
C ALA A 25 9.51 13.89 -4.85
N LEU A 26 9.31 12.73 -5.49
CA LEU A 26 10.40 11.81 -5.84
C LEU A 26 11.37 12.43 -6.85
N ALA A 27 10.85 13.07 -7.91
CA ALA A 27 11.70 13.74 -8.91
C ALA A 27 12.56 14.85 -8.28
N GLN A 28 12.00 15.62 -7.34
CA GLN A 28 12.75 16.61 -6.55
C GLN A 28 13.79 15.98 -5.63
N GLY A 29 13.49 14.80 -5.06
CA GLY A 29 14.41 14.02 -4.24
C GLY A 29 15.59 13.45 -5.04
N GLU A 30 15.35 13.01 -6.28
CA GLU A 30 16.39 12.55 -7.21
C GLU A 30 17.34 13.70 -7.58
N GLU A 31 16.80 14.89 -7.85
CA GLU A 31 17.59 16.11 -8.10
C GLU A 31 18.44 16.52 -6.88
N SER A 32 17.94 16.27 -5.67
CA SER A 32 18.61 16.57 -4.40
C SER A 32 19.67 15.55 -3.99
N SER A 33 20.04 14.60 -4.86
CA SER A 33 21.00 13.51 -4.59
C SER A 33 20.60 12.57 -3.44
N ALA A 34 19.30 12.44 -3.15
CA ALA A 34 18.84 11.48 -2.17
C ALA A 34 19.19 10.04 -2.58
N ASP A 35 19.45 9.19 -1.59
CA ASP A 35 19.80 7.80 -1.82
C ASP A 35 18.69 7.05 -2.61
N VAL A 36 19.07 6.47 -3.74
CA VAL A 36 18.16 5.77 -4.66
C VAL A 36 17.46 4.59 -3.98
N ALA A 37 18.13 3.90 -3.06
CA ALA A 37 17.53 2.80 -2.32
C ALA A 37 16.42 3.29 -1.38
N SER A 38 16.66 4.42 -0.70
CA SER A 38 15.70 5.10 0.16
C SER A 38 14.47 5.61 -0.63
N LEU A 39 14.68 6.23 -1.79
CA LEU A 39 13.59 6.67 -2.68
C LEU A 39 12.73 5.50 -3.18
N ARG A 40 13.36 4.38 -3.54
CA ARG A 40 12.65 3.16 -3.95
C ARG A 40 11.82 2.57 -2.81
N ALA A 41 12.38 2.52 -1.60
CA ALA A 41 11.68 2.04 -0.41
C ALA A 41 10.48 2.94 -0.07
N TYR A 42 10.66 4.26 -0.14
CA TYR A 42 9.59 5.24 0.01
C TYR A 42 8.47 5.02 -1.00
N ARG A 43 8.80 4.93 -2.30
CA ARG A 43 7.80 4.70 -3.37
C ARG A 43 6.99 3.43 -3.14
N ARG A 44 7.66 2.35 -2.74
CA ARG A 44 6.99 1.06 -2.44
C ARG A 44 6.05 1.17 -1.25
N GLY A 45 6.49 1.80 -0.16
CA GLY A 45 5.68 2.02 1.03
C GLY A 45 4.47 2.91 0.75
N TYR A 46 4.69 4.00 -0.01
CA TYR A 46 3.63 4.93 -0.38
C TYR A 46 2.52 4.25 -1.22
N ARG A 47 2.91 3.45 -2.22
CA ARG A 47 1.94 2.70 -3.04
C ARG A 47 1.16 1.66 -2.22
N ALA A 48 1.82 1.00 -1.28
CA ALA A 48 1.15 0.06 -0.36
C ALA A 48 0.15 0.78 0.54
N ALA A 49 0.49 1.96 1.05
CA ALA A 49 -0.41 2.79 1.85
C ALA A 49 -1.65 3.24 1.05
N LEU A 50 -1.47 3.76 -0.18
CA LEU A 50 -2.59 4.13 -1.04
C LEU A 50 -3.50 2.93 -1.35
N SER A 51 -2.91 1.75 -1.57
CA SER A 51 -3.67 0.51 -1.81
C SER A 51 -4.47 0.09 -0.58
N ALA A 52 -3.89 0.19 0.62
CA ALA A 52 -4.60 -0.10 1.87
C ALA A 52 -5.77 0.87 2.09
N VAL A 53 -5.58 2.16 1.78
CA VAL A 53 -6.64 3.18 1.84
C VAL A 53 -7.74 2.88 0.82
N ALA A 54 -7.39 2.56 -0.43
CA ALA A 54 -8.35 2.18 -1.45
C ALA A 54 -9.22 0.98 -1.02
N LEU A 55 -8.58 -0.05 -0.45
CA LEU A 55 -9.28 -1.22 0.11
C LEU A 55 -10.20 -0.85 1.27
N ALA A 56 -9.77 0.01 2.19
CA ALA A 56 -10.59 0.46 3.31
C ALA A 56 -11.87 1.19 2.86
N PHE A 57 -11.81 1.89 1.73
CA PHE A 57 -12.96 2.55 1.10
C PHE A 57 -13.75 1.66 0.12
N GLY A 58 -13.37 0.39 -0.02
CA GLY A 58 -14.04 -0.57 -0.93
C GLY A 58 -13.81 -0.27 -2.41
N LEU A 59 -12.75 0.47 -2.74
CA LEU A 59 -12.27 0.67 -4.11
C LEU A 59 -11.42 -0.55 -4.50
N VAL A 60 -12.08 -1.66 -4.81
CA VAL A 60 -11.39 -2.88 -5.23
C VAL A 60 -10.92 -2.72 -6.68
N PRO A 61 -9.61 -2.80 -7.00
CA PRO A 61 -9.18 -3.00 -8.36
C PRO A 61 -9.72 -4.36 -8.80
N GLY A 62 -10.43 -4.42 -9.94
CA GLY A 62 -10.96 -5.68 -10.46
C GLY A 62 -9.86 -6.77 -10.54
N PRO A 63 -10.21 -8.05 -10.39
CA PRO A 63 -9.26 -9.17 -10.25
C PRO A 63 -8.32 -9.41 -11.45
N ASP A 64 -8.32 -8.56 -12.47
CA ASP A 64 -7.46 -8.70 -13.65
C ASP A 64 -5.97 -8.35 -13.37
N GLU A 65 -5.66 -7.54 -12.35
CA GLU A 65 -4.26 -7.16 -12.03
C GLU A 65 -3.65 -7.87 -10.81
N ALA A 66 -4.41 -8.63 -10.05
CA ALA A 66 -3.91 -9.28 -8.82
C ALA A 66 -3.16 -10.60 -9.09
N ALA A 67 -3.15 -11.11 -10.32
CA ALA A 67 -2.51 -12.38 -10.66
C ALA A 67 -0.96 -12.33 -10.68
N CYS A 68 -0.32 -11.16 -10.54
CA CYS A 68 1.14 -11.06 -10.63
C CYS A 68 1.80 -10.24 -9.50
N SER A 69 1.48 -10.53 -8.23
CA SER A 69 2.39 -10.14 -7.12
C SER A 69 2.26 -11.06 -5.90
N PRO A 70 3.14 -12.07 -5.76
CA PRO A 70 3.26 -12.86 -4.54
C PRO A 70 4.20 -12.12 -3.55
N ALA A 71 3.76 -10.99 -3.00
CA ALA A 71 4.60 -10.21 -2.07
C ALA A 71 3.97 -9.94 -0.70
N PHE A 72 2.77 -10.44 -0.44
CA PHE A 72 2.15 -10.29 0.88
C PHE A 72 1.46 -11.57 1.32
N ALA A 73 2.25 -12.58 1.68
CA ALA A 73 1.81 -13.62 2.60
C ALA A 73 2.03 -13.07 4.02
N PRO A 74 0.99 -12.60 4.74
CA PRO A 74 1.14 -12.32 6.14
C PRO A 74 1.50 -13.62 6.84
N GLY A 75 2.64 -13.62 7.54
CA GLY A 75 3.17 -14.76 8.27
C GLY A 75 2.08 -15.39 9.14
N ARG A 76 1.53 -16.50 8.65
CA ARG A 76 0.64 -17.34 9.43
C ARG A 76 1.51 -17.98 10.49
N ALA A 77 1.35 -17.49 11.71
CA ALA A 77 1.99 -17.97 12.91
C ALA A 77 2.06 -19.51 12.93
N ALA A 78 3.28 -20.05 12.75
CA ALA A 78 3.59 -21.41 13.14
C ALA A 78 3.76 -21.45 14.67
N ARG A 79 2.65 -21.23 15.39
CA ARG A 79 2.51 -21.72 16.76
C ARG A 79 2.03 -23.16 16.67
N ALA A 80 2.98 -24.09 16.61
CA ALA A 80 2.74 -25.47 16.98
C ALA A 80 3.66 -25.77 18.16
N GLY A 81 3.18 -25.46 19.36
CA GLY A 81 3.65 -26.16 20.55
C GLY A 81 3.20 -27.60 20.46
N SER A 82 4.15 -28.53 20.59
CA SER A 82 3.86 -29.85 21.12
C SER A 82 4.96 -30.14 22.13
N GLY A 83 4.63 -29.93 23.39
CA GLY A 83 5.44 -30.39 24.50
C GLY A 83 5.19 -31.87 24.77
N GLY A 84 6.22 -32.53 25.28
CA GLY A 84 6.09 -33.49 26.37
C GLY A 84 5.94 -34.96 25.99
N GLY A 85 6.88 -35.77 26.51
CA GLY A 85 6.48 -36.99 27.23
C GLY A 85 7.16 -38.28 26.82
N GLY A 86 8.28 -38.60 27.50
CA GLY A 86 8.62 -39.90 28.09
C GLY A 86 8.43 -41.19 27.29
N ARG A 87 9.52 -41.91 27.07
CA ARG A 87 9.96 -43.07 27.88
C ARG A 87 11.37 -43.47 27.48
#